data_AF-A0AA41R456-F1
#
_entry.id   AF-A0AA41R456-F1
#
_cell.length_a   1.000
_cell.length_b   1.000
_cell.length_c   1.000
_cell.angle_alpha   90.00
_cell.angle_beta   90.00
_cell.angle_gamma   90.00
#
_symmetry.space_group_name_H-M   'P 1'
#
loop_
_entity.id
_entity.type
_entity.pdbx_description
1 polymer ?
#
loop_
_entity_poly.entity_id
_entity_poly.type
_entity_poly.pdbx_seq_one_letter_code
_entity_poly.pdbx_strand_id
1 'polypeptide(L)' 'MADAKCPLCGCRRFYVKHPDDVYDIYEFECRDGEVCFDAEMDLENCPEINDGTETFCNACAWHDKFRTIR' A
#
# COMPACT_ATOMS: atom_id res chain seq x y z
N MET A 1 14.13 -9.80 7.88
CA MET A 1 14.11 -9.02 6.63
C MET A 1 12.99 -9.59 5.77
N ALA A 2 11.77 -9.10 5.98
CA ALA A 2 10.60 -9.56 5.24
C ALA A 2 10.11 -8.38 4.40
N ASP A 3 10.33 -8.41 3.08
CA ASP A 3 9.62 -7.47 2.21
C ASP A 3 8.15 -7.91 2.14
N ALA A 4 7.23 -6.98 2.39
CA ALA A 4 5.80 -7.27 2.25
C ALA A 4 5.51 -7.53 0.77
N LYS A 5 5.05 -8.73 0.47
CA LYS A 5 4.73 -9.19 -0.89
C LYS A 5 3.29 -9.64 -0.92
N CYS A 6 2.64 -9.40 -2.05
CA CYS A 6 1.29 -9.89 -2.26
C CYS A 6 1.31 -11.43 -2.16
N PRO A 7 0.48 -12.03 -1.29
CA PRO A 7 0.48 -13.48 -1.12
C PRO A 7 -0.04 -14.24 -2.35
N LEU A 8 -0.75 -13.56 -3.26
CA LEU A 8 -1.27 -14.17 -4.50
C LEU A 8 -0.27 -14.14 -5.67
N CYS A 9 0.45 -13.03 -5.87
CA CYS A 9 1.33 -12.86 -7.05
C CYS A 9 2.79 -12.56 -6.73
N GLY A 10 3.13 -12.28 -5.47
CA GLY A 10 4.49 -11.90 -5.05
C GLY A 10 4.89 -10.46 -5.38
N CYS A 11 3.98 -9.63 -5.88
CA CYS A 11 4.24 -8.21 -6.17
C CYS A 11 4.55 -7.43 -4.88
N ARG A 12 5.39 -6.39 -4.98
CA ARG A 12 5.80 -5.52 -3.85
C ARG A 12 5.18 -4.12 -3.92
N ARG A 13 4.43 -3.84 -4.99
CA ARG A 13 3.73 -2.58 -5.22
C ARG A 13 2.26 -2.72 -4.88
N PHE A 14 1.81 -1.78 -4.06
CA PHE A 14 0.45 -1.70 -3.58
C PHE A 14 -0.06 -0.28 -3.74
N TYR A 15 -1.36 -0.11 -3.61
CA TYR A 15 -1.98 1.20 -3.58
C TYR A 15 -3.13 1.22 -2.59
N VAL A 16 -3.42 2.40 -2.05
CA VAL A 16 -4.56 2.69 -1.18
C VAL A 16 -5.39 3.80 -1.79
N LYS A 17 -6.68 3.84 -1.46
CA LYS A 17 -7.57 4.94 -1.84
C LYS A 17 -7.70 5.89 -0.66
N HIS A 18 -7.70 7.19 -0.89
CA HIS A 18 -7.89 8.16 0.16
C HIS A 18 -9.31 8.05 0.75
N PRO A 19 -9.48 8.02 2.09
CA PRO A 19 -10.80 7.87 2.71
C PRO A 19 -11.72 9.07 2.41
N ASP A 20 -11.17 10.28 2.39
CA ASP A 20 -11.93 11.51 2.07
C ASP A 20 -12.08 11.76 0.57
N ASP A 21 -11.25 11.14 -0.28
CA ASP A 21 -11.35 11.29 -1.74
C ASP A 21 -11.06 9.95 -2.45
N VAL A 22 -12.12 9.28 -2.87
CA VAL A 22 -12.03 7.93 -3.46
C VAL A 22 -11.39 7.91 -4.85
N TYR A 23 -11.18 9.08 -5.48
CA TYR A 23 -10.48 9.19 -6.77
C TYR A 23 -8.98 9.33 -6.57
N ASP A 24 -8.57 9.79 -5.40
CA ASP A 24 -7.17 9.93 -4.99
C ASP A 24 -6.63 8.55 -4.56
N ILE A 25 -5.67 8.04 -5.33
CA ILE A 25 -4.99 6.78 -5.04
C ILE A 25 -3.52 7.02 -4.79
N TYR A 26 -3.00 6.34 -3.78
CA TYR A 26 -1.61 6.48 -3.35
C TYR A 26 -0.92 5.14 -3.53
N GLU A 27 0.02 5.10 -4.46
CA GLU A 27 0.87 3.95 -4.73
C GLU A 27 2.08 3.95 -3.80
N PHE A 28 2.41 2.78 -3.26
CA PHE A 28 3.55 2.60 -2.38
C PHE A 28 4.16 1.22 -2.52
N GLU A 29 5.40 1.12 -2.04
CA GLU A 29 6.13 -0.13 -1.91
C GLU A 29 6.43 -0.41 -0.46
N CYS A 30 6.36 -1.68 -0.06
CA CYS A 30 6.82 -2.09 1.26
C CYS A 30 8.24 -2.61 1.20
N ARG A 31 9.19 -1.82 1.70
CA ARG A 31 10.60 -2.18 1.80
C ARG A 31 10.94 -2.36 3.27
N ASP A 32 11.48 -3.53 3.63
CA ASP A 32 11.85 -3.86 5.01
C ASP A 32 10.74 -3.73 6.08
N GLY A 33 9.47 -3.84 5.66
CA GLY A 33 8.30 -3.69 6.55
C GLY A 33 7.85 -2.24 6.75
N GLU A 34 8.48 -1.29 6.05
CA GLU A 34 8.11 0.12 6.03
C GLU A 34 7.44 0.48 4.70
N VAL A 35 6.40 1.30 4.79
CA VAL A 35 5.71 1.87 3.64
C VAL A 35 6.58 2.98 3.05
N CYS A 36 7.03 2.78 1.81
CA CYS A 36 7.74 3.77 1.02
C CYS A 36 6.81 4.24 -0.11
N PHE A 37 6.25 5.44 0.05
CA PHE A 37 5.59 6.12 -1.06
C PHE A 37 6.61 6.63 -2.07
N ASP A 38 6.16 6.86 -3.30
CA ASP A 38 7.02 7.44 -4.33
C ASP A 38 7.39 8.88 -3.96
N ALA A 39 8.61 9.31 -4.30
CA ALA A 39 9.15 10.61 -3.85
C ALA A 39 8.44 11.81 -4.48
N GLU A 40 7.68 11.57 -5.56
CA GLU A 40 6.83 12.56 -6.21
C GLU A 40 5.47 12.73 -5.51
N MET A 41 5.14 11.89 -4.53
CA MET A 41 3.92 12.02 -3.75
C MET A 41 4.11 12.99 -2.59
N ASP A 42 3.15 13.90 -2.42
CA ASP A 42 3.07 14.75 -1.23
C ASP A 42 2.80 13.88 0.00
N LEU A 43 3.86 13.52 0.73
CA LEU A 43 3.78 12.76 1.98
C LEU A 43 2.87 13.44 3.01
N GLU A 44 2.72 14.77 2.94
CA GLU A 44 1.82 15.55 3.79
C GLU A 44 0.33 15.31 3.49
N ASN A 45 -0.01 14.89 2.26
CA ASN A 45 -1.37 14.52 1.84
C ASN A 45 -1.59 13.00 1.78
N CYS A 46 -0.51 12.21 1.93
CA CYS A 46 -0.64 10.76 1.95
C CYS A 46 -1.45 10.32 3.18
N PRO A 47 -2.46 9.46 3.01
CA PRO A 47 -3.22 8.95 4.13
C PRO A 47 -2.32 8.07 5.01
N GLU A 48 -2.57 8.08 6.32
CA GLU A 48 -1.85 7.20 7.23
C GLU A 48 -2.16 5.73 6.92
N ILE A 49 -1.12 4.96 6.58
CA ILE A 49 -1.25 3.52 6.38
C ILE A 49 -1.01 2.81 7.71
N ASN A 50 -2.08 2.24 8.26
CA ASN A 50 -2.06 1.41 9.45
C ASN A 50 -2.55 -0.02 9.14
N ASP A 51 -2.49 -0.90 10.12
CA ASP A 51 -2.89 -2.31 10.02
C ASP A 51 -4.34 -2.53 9.55
N GLY A 52 -5.22 -1.54 9.70
CA GLY A 52 -6.61 -1.54 9.24
C GLY A 52 -6.84 -0.89 7.87
N THR A 53 -5.81 -0.30 7.28
CA THR A 53 -5.90 0.38 5.98
C THR A 53 -6.12 -0.63 4.85
N GLU A 54 -7.05 -0.31 3.96
CA GLU A 54 -7.42 -1.18 2.85
C GLU A 54 -6.42 -1.05 1.70
N THR A 55 -5.64 -2.10 1.50
CA THR A 55 -4.51 -2.13 0.58
C THR A 55 -4.83 -3.01 -0.62
N PHE A 56 -4.54 -2.50 -1.81
CA PHE A 56 -4.79 -3.17 -3.08
C PHE A 56 -3.46 -3.50 -3.76
N CYS A 57 -3.36 -4.67 -4.37
CA CYS A 57 -2.18 -5.05 -5.14
C CYS A 57 -2.22 -4.37 -6.52
N ASN A 58 -1.10 -3.77 -6.95
CA ASN A 58 -1.03 -3.15 -8.27
C ASN A 58 -1.00 -4.19 -9.42
N ALA A 59 -0.50 -5.40 -9.16
CA ALA A 59 -0.33 -6.43 -10.20
C ALA A 59 -1.51 -7.44 -10.33
N CYS A 60 -2.41 -7.54 -9.35
CA CYS A 60 -3.47 -8.54 -9.36
C CYS A 60 -4.70 -8.08 -8.57
N ALA A 61 -5.80 -8.84 -8.60
CA ALA A 61 -7.03 -8.50 -7.90
C ALA A 61 -6.99 -8.71 -6.37
N TRP A 62 -5.82 -8.93 -5.78
CA TRP A 62 -5.70 -9.05 -4.33
C TRP A 62 -5.95 -7.69 -3.67
N HIS A 63 -6.83 -7.67 -2.68
CA HIS A 63 -6.98 -6.55 -1.78
C HIS A 63 -7.34 -7.07 -0.39
N ASP A 64 -6.67 -6.55 0.63
CA ASP A 64 -6.95 -6.90 2.02
C ASP A 64 -6.44 -5.78 2.93
N LYS A 65 -6.52 -5.98 4.26
CA LYS A 65 -5.95 -5.03 5.21
C LYS A 65 -4.43 -5.11 5.21
N PHE A 66 -3.76 -3.97 5.45
CA PHE A 66 -2.31 -3.87 5.44
C PHE A 66 -1.62 -4.88 6.37
N ARG A 67 -2.24 -5.17 7.53
CA ARG A 67 -1.77 -6.19 8.48
C ARG A 67 -1.54 -7.59 7.90
N THR A 68 -2.16 -7.90 6.77
CA THR A 68 -2.08 -9.22 6.14
C THR A 68 -0.75 -9.43 5.42
N ILE A 69 -0.04 -8.35 5.08
CA ILE A 69 1.26 -8.39 4.40
C ILE A 69 2.42 -7.88 5.27
N ARG A 70 2.14 -7.38 6.48
CA ARG A 70 3.11 -6.83 7.43
C ARG A 70 3.60 -7.87 8.44
#